data_AF-A0A1B7TK15-F1
#
_entry.id   AF-A0A1B7TK15-F1
#
_cell.length_a   1.000
_cell.length_b   1.000
_cell.length_c   1.000
_cell.angle_alpha   90.00
_cell.angle_beta   90.00
_cell.angle_gamma   90.00
#
_symmetry.space_group_name_H-M   'P 1'
#
loop_
_entity.id
_entity.type
_entity.pdbx_description
1 polymer ?
#
loop_
_entity_poly.entity_id
_entity_poly.type
_entity_poly.pdbx_seq_one_letter_code
_entity_poly.pdbx_strand_id
1 'polypeptide(L)'
;MSSSIEQTSVAPSYEPESNNSTPAKEYIKPNSYVGFETITSQIENKLIRKGFQFNIMCVGYSGLGKSTFINTLFSSSLKNVAEDLETSEAGYVIPKTTEIKTKAFDLKEGKVKLNINLIDTPGFGDQINNSKQWEPIVKHIKEQYSLYLRKELTANRERKIKDTRVHCILYFLPPNLTQGLTELDIITLKKLSEISNVVPIIAKADTLTTSELQIYRKRIQKEFELLNLNLYPHDDLLNSEDELDEETKEAENELIKLIPFAIIGSNGVLNNNKIRKNDKTNDVINVEDPNVCEFVYLREFLIRSKLQDLIETTSYVHYENFRAKQLIALKETSSKK
;
A
#
# COMPACT_ATOMS: atom_id res chain seq x y z
N MET A 1 -25.66 -73.91 -14.78
CA MET A 1 -24.76 -74.64 -15.70
C MET A 1 -23.80 -73.61 -16.26
N SER A 2 -22.54 -73.60 -15.82
CA SER A 2 -21.43 -74.30 -16.49
C SER A 2 -20.90 -73.41 -17.64
N SER A 3 -19.85 -72.58 -17.45
CA SER A 3 -18.40 -72.90 -17.28
C SER A 3 -17.61 -72.80 -18.59
N SER A 4 -16.36 -72.32 -18.49
CA SER A 4 -15.30 -72.27 -19.53
C SER A 4 -15.46 -71.15 -20.59
N ILE A 5 -14.40 -70.51 -21.13
CA ILE A 5 -12.95 -70.62 -20.84
C ILE A 5 -12.18 -69.28 -21.05
N GLU A 6 -10.86 -69.32 -20.87
CA GLU A 6 -9.85 -68.24 -20.86
C GLU A 6 -9.54 -67.58 -22.23
N GLN A 7 -8.97 -66.36 -22.21
CA GLN A 7 -7.69 -66.10 -22.88
C GLN A 7 -6.91 -64.92 -22.24
N THR A 8 -5.58 -65.04 -22.25
CA THR A 8 -4.61 -64.18 -21.55
C THR A 8 -3.97 -63.12 -22.44
N SER A 9 -3.56 -61.99 -21.85
CA SER A 9 -2.39 -61.22 -22.31
C SER A 9 -1.78 -60.43 -21.15
N VAL A 10 -0.45 -60.25 -21.18
CA VAL A 10 0.38 -59.73 -20.08
C VAL A 10 1.01 -58.40 -20.48
N ALA A 11 1.10 -57.45 -19.54
CA ALA A 11 1.96 -56.26 -19.64
C ALA A 11 2.69 -56.03 -18.29
N PRO A 12 3.91 -55.46 -18.30
CA PRO A 12 4.87 -55.71 -17.23
C PRO A 12 4.84 -54.73 -16.05
N SER A 13 5.27 -55.22 -14.90
CA SER A 13 5.60 -54.46 -13.70
C SER A 13 6.93 -53.71 -13.85
N TYR A 14 6.95 -52.43 -13.48
CA TYR A 14 8.16 -51.69 -13.11
C TYR A 14 7.91 -51.00 -11.77
N GLU A 15 8.70 -51.38 -10.77
CA GLU A 15 8.76 -50.73 -9.46
C GLU A 15 9.65 -49.48 -9.53
N PRO A 16 9.31 -48.38 -8.83
CA PRO A 16 10.28 -47.36 -8.46
C PRO A 16 10.84 -47.65 -7.06
N GLU A 17 12.15 -47.86 -6.96
CA GLU A 17 12.86 -48.06 -5.69
C GLU A 17 12.84 -46.79 -4.81
N SER A 18 12.25 -46.94 -3.63
CA SER A 18 12.70 -46.47 -2.31
C SER A 18 13.30 -45.06 -2.09
N ASN A 19 12.80 -44.43 -1.02
CA ASN A 19 13.56 -43.64 -0.03
C ASN A 19 14.01 -42.21 -0.38
N ASN A 20 13.09 -41.27 -0.18
CA ASN A 20 13.31 -40.18 0.79
C ASN A 20 11.97 -39.58 1.24
N SER A 21 11.20 -40.34 2.03
CA SER A 21 9.99 -39.84 2.69
C SER A 21 10.35 -39.10 3.97
N THR A 22 10.37 -37.77 3.92
CA THR A 22 10.23 -36.93 5.12
C THR A 22 9.01 -37.42 5.91
N PRO A 23 9.12 -37.73 7.22
CA PRO A 23 8.00 -38.31 7.96
C PRO A 23 6.82 -37.34 7.97
N ALA A 24 5.74 -37.74 7.29
CA ALA A 24 4.49 -36.99 7.31
C ALA A 24 4.00 -36.89 8.76
N LYS A 25 3.76 -35.67 9.24
CA LYS A 25 3.27 -35.45 10.61
C LYS A 25 1.88 -36.06 10.75
N GLU A 26 1.76 -37.16 11.48
CA GLU A 26 0.47 -37.74 11.84
C GLU A 26 -0.28 -36.78 12.78
N TYR A 27 -1.35 -36.17 12.27
CA TYR A 27 -2.21 -35.28 13.05
C TYR A 27 -3.14 -36.10 13.94
N ILE A 28 -2.89 -36.08 15.25
CA ILE A 28 -3.75 -36.72 16.26
C ILE A 28 -5.11 -35.99 16.29
N LYS A 29 -6.18 -36.67 15.86
CA LYS A 29 -7.55 -36.15 15.96
C LYS A 29 -8.09 -36.40 17.37
N PRO A 30 -8.71 -35.40 18.04
CA PRO A 30 -9.30 -35.60 19.36
C PRO A 30 -10.58 -36.43 19.27
N ASN A 31 -10.85 -37.23 20.31
CA ASN A 31 -12.04 -38.10 20.39
C ASN A 31 -13.36 -37.35 20.64
N SER A 32 -13.34 -36.02 20.80
CA SER A 32 -14.52 -35.18 21.01
C SER A 32 -14.25 -33.75 20.54
N TYR A 33 -15.30 -32.93 20.43
CA TYR A 33 -15.19 -31.53 20.02
C TYR A 33 -14.50 -30.69 21.10
N VAL A 34 -13.23 -30.33 20.87
CA VAL A 34 -12.42 -29.52 21.80
C VAL A 34 -12.61 -28.00 21.59
N GLY A 35 -13.15 -27.59 20.44
CA GLY A 35 -13.49 -26.18 20.16
C GLY A 35 -12.34 -25.27 19.73
N PHE A 36 -11.14 -25.79 19.45
CA PHE A 36 -10.03 -25.00 18.90
C PHE A 36 -10.32 -24.42 17.51
N GLU A 37 -11.27 -25.00 16.77
CA GLU A 37 -11.81 -24.42 15.53
C GLU A 37 -12.35 -22.99 15.74
N THR A 38 -12.89 -22.68 16.93
CA THR A 38 -13.38 -21.33 17.25
C THR A 38 -12.29 -20.28 17.37
N ILE A 39 -11.00 -20.66 17.40
CA ILE A 39 -9.87 -19.71 17.52
C ILE A 39 -9.90 -18.69 16.37
N THR A 40 -10.24 -19.10 15.15
CA THR A 40 -10.34 -18.18 14.00
C THR A 40 -11.39 -17.10 14.25
N SER A 41 -12.60 -17.48 14.66
CA SER A 41 -13.66 -16.54 15.03
C SER A 41 -13.32 -15.70 16.27
N GLN A 42 -12.55 -16.23 17.22
CA GLN A 42 -12.07 -15.45 18.38
C GLN A 42 -11.06 -14.38 17.96
N ILE A 43 -10.14 -14.71 17.04
CA ILE A 43 -9.16 -13.77 16.46
C ILE A 43 -9.90 -12.70 15.65
N GLU A 44 -10.81 -13.09 14.76
CA GLU A 44 -11.65 -12.17 13.97
C GLU A 44 -12.39 -11.18 14.87
N ASN A 45 -13.14 -11.66 15.86
CA ASN A 45 -13.86 -10.81 16.81
C ASN A 45 -12.93 -9.88 17.61
N LYS A 46 -11.70 -10.33 17.93
CA LYS A 46 -10.68 -9.52 18.61
C LYS A 46 -10.11 -8.44 17.70
N LEU A 47 -9.89 -8.72 16.42
CA LEU A 47 -9.45 -7.76 15.40
C LEU A 47 -10.55 -6.71 15.13
N ILE A 48 -11.80 -7.14 14.92
CA ILE A 48 -12.97 -6.26 14.76
C ILE A 48 -13.10 -5.29 15.95
N ARG A 49 -12.96 -5.78 17.20
CA ARG A 49 -12.98 -4.94 18.41
C ARG A 49 -11.76 -4.01 18.53
N LYS A 50 -10.58 -4.45 18.06
CA LYS A 50 -9.35 -3.63 18.07
C LYS A 50 -9.46 -2.48 17.06
N GLY A 51 -10.05 -2.74 15.90
CA GLY A 51 -9.97 -1.88 14.73
C GLY A 51 -8.56 -1.83 14.13
N PHE A 52 -8.48 -1.37 12.89
CA PHE A 52 -7.24 -1.23 12.12
C PHE A 52 -6.76 0.22 12.14
N GLN A 53 -5.44 0.43 12.05
CA GLN A 53 -4.83 1.74 11.89
C GLN A 53 -3.96 1.70 10.64
N PHE A 54 -4.23 2.57 9.68
CA PHE A 54 -3.52 2.63 8.41
C PHE A 54 -3.02 4.06 8.18
N ASN A 55 -1.76 4.20 7.78
CA ASN A 55 -1.04 5.47 7.83
C ASN A 55 -0.34 5.65 6.48
N ILE A 56 -0.84 6.57 5.66
CA ILE A 56 -0.39 6.75 4.28
C ILE A 56 0.24 8.14 4.14
N MET A 57 1.45 8.23 3.58
CA MET A 57 2.17 9.49 3.38
C MET A 57 2.21 9.86 1.89
N CYS A 58 1.69 11.03 1.52
CA CYS A 58 1.69 11.50 0.14
C CYS A 58 2.93 12.35 -0.12
N VAL A 59 3.82 11.90 -1.01
CA VAL A 59 5.14 12.49 -1.29
C VAL A 59 5.27 12.85 -2.77
N GLY A 60 6.04 13.89 -3.10
CA GLY A 60 6.33 14.27 -4.49
C GLY A 60 6.35 15.78 -4.71
N TYR A 61 6.50 16.20 -5.97
CA TYR A 61 6.62 17.61 -6.34
C TYR A 61 5.45 18.49 -5.88
N SER A 62 5.72 19.79 -5.80
CA SER A 62 4.71 20.82 -5.60
C SER A 62 3.70 20.86 -6.74
N GLY A 63 2.45 21.21 -6.44
CA GLY A 63 1.40 21.36 -7.47
C GLY A 63 0.94 20.07 -8.16
N LEU A 64 1.42 18.87 -7.77
CA LEU A 64 0.94 17.58 -8.30
C LEU A 64 -0.41 17.11 -7.72
N GLY A 65 -1.03 17.87 -6.82
CA GLY A 65 -2.36 17.54 -6.28
C GLY A 65 -2.37 16.52 -5.13
N LYS A 66 -1.30 16.43 -4.33
CA LYS A 66 -1.23 15.53 -3.14
C LYS A 66 -2.35 15.81 -2.13
N SER A 67 -2.45 17.05 -1.67
CA SER A 67 -3.50 17.55 -0.76
C SER A 67 -4.92 17.40 -1.34
N THR A 68 -5.01 17.44 -2.68
CA THR A 68 -6.23 17.26 -3.45
C THR A 68 -6.67 15.78 -3.49
N PHE A 69 -5.74 14.86 -3.78
CA PHE A 69 -5.95 13.41 -3.70
C PHE A 69 -6.39 13.00 -2.29
N ILE A 70 -5.77 13.55 -1.25
CA ILE A 70 -6.17 13.36 0.14
C ILE A 70 -7.66 13.63 0.34
N ASN A 71 -8.19 14.74 -0.17
CA ASN A 71 -9.61 15.06 -0.07
C ASN A 71 -10.48 14.13 -0.94
N THR A 72 -10.02 13.81 -2.15
CA THR A 72 -10.73 12.96 -3.13
C THR A 72 -10.91 11.52 -2.61
N LEU A 73 -9.89 10.96 -1.95
CA LEU A 73 -9.94 9.63 -1.33
C LEU A 73 -11.12 9.51 -0.37
N PHE A 74 -11.37 10.56 0.43
CA PHE A 74 -12.48 10.59 1.37
C PHE A 74 -13.83 10.89 0.76
N SER A 75 -13.95 11.84 -0.18
CA SER A 75 -15.24 12.08 -0.87
C SER A 75 -15.78 10.80 -1.52
N SER A 76 -14.89 9.98 -2.07
CA SER A 76 -15.23 8.69 -2.69
C SER A 76 -15.75 7.64 -1.68
N SER A 77 -15.18 7.61 -0.47
CA SER A 77 -15.48 6.60 0.57
C SER A 77 -16.54 7.04 1.59
N LEU A 78 -16.77 8.34 1.75
CA LEU A 78 -17.63 8.94 2.77
C LEU A 78 -18.97 9.41 2.21
N LYS A 79 -19.74 8.50 1.59
CA LYS A 79 -21.14 8.77 1.17
C LYS A 79 -22.07 9.21 2.33
N ASN A 80 -21.62 9.09 3.58
CA ASN A 80 -22.38 9.40 4.80
C ASN A 80 -21.79 10.54 5.65
N VAL A 81 -20.75 11.27 5.20
CA VAL A 81 -20.19 12.45 5.92
C VAL A 81 -20.37 13.72 5.09
N ALA A 82 -21.41 13.75 4.26
CA ALA A 82 -21.75 14.91 3.44
C ALA A 82 -22.22 16.12 4.29
N GLU A 83 -22.86 15.87 5.44
CA GLU A 83 -23.51 16.92 6.25
C GLU A 83 -22.51 17.90 6.91
N ASP A 84 -21.27 17.48 7.22
CA ASP A 84 -20.25 18.37 7.81
C ASP A 84 -19.36 19.10 6.77
N LEU A 85 -19.47 18.76 5.48
CA LEU A 85 -18.66 19.36 4.41
C LEU A 85 -19.42 20.38 3.55
N GLU A 86 -20.72 20.61 3.81
CA GLU A 86 -21.57 21.53 3.05
C GLU A 86 -21.12 23.01 3.11
N THR A 87 -20.22 23.38 4.03
CA THR A 87 -19.61 24.72 4.10
C THR A 87 -18.41 24.93 3.17
N SER A 88 -18.07 23.95 2.33
CA SER A 88 -17.01 24.08 1.33
C SER A 88 -17.49 24.86 0.10
N GLU A 89 -17.53 26.19 0.18
CA GLU A 89 -17.90 27.05 -0.96
C GLU A 89 -17.12 26.69 -2.23
N ALA A 90 -17.82 26.72 -3.37
CA ALA A 90 -17.27 26.41 -4.70
C ALA A 90 -16.20 27.45 -5.11
N GLY A 91 -14.97 27.21 -4.67
CA GLY A 91 -13.86 28.16 -4.79
C GLY A 91 -12.77 28.01 -3.73
N TYR A 92 -12.87 27.07 -2.78
CA TYR A 92 -11.82 26.85 -1.77
C TYR A 92 -10.48 26.45 -2.40
N VAL A 93 -9.58 27.42 -2.54
CA VAL A 93 -8.20 27.19 -3.00
C VAL A 93 -7.43 26.49 -1.90
N ILE A 94 -7.07 25.22 -2.12
CA ILE A 94 -6.22 24.47 -1.19
C ILE A 94 -4.86 25.18 -1.09
N PRO A 95 -4.46 25.69 0.09
CA PRO A 95 -3.22 26.42 0.24
C PRO A 95 -2.02 25.47 0.10
N LYS A 96 -0.89 26.02 -0.37
CA LYS A 96 0.37 25.29 -0.52
C LYS A 96 0.84 24.71 0.82
N THR A 97 1.02 23.39 0.88
CA THR A 97 1.54 22.69 2.08
C THR A 97 3.01 23.05 2.31
N THR A 98 3.28 23.75 3.42
CA THR A 98 4.62 24.18 3.86
C THR A 98 5.25 23.27 4.92
N GLU A 99 4.43 22.48 5.61
CA GLU A 99 4.82 21.59 6.73
C GLU A 99 4.13 20.24 6.58
N ILE A 100 4.69 19.19 7.21
CA ILE A 100 4.07 17.87 7.23
C ILE A 100 2.81 17.91 8.11
N LYS A 101 1.65 17.55 7.55
CA LYS A 101 0.35 17.64 8.23
C LYS A 101 -0.40 16.31 8.15
N THR A 102 -0.78 15.78 9.30
CA THR A 102 -1.58 14.55 9.40
C THR A 102 -3.05 14.90 9.54
N LYS A 103 -3.89 14.38 8.65
CA LYS A 103 -5.35 14.35 8.78
C LYS A 103 -5.79 12.94 9.16
N ALA A 104 -6.57 12.81 10.24
CA ALA A 104 -7.07 11.54 10.75
C ALA A 104 -8.55 11.35 10.41
N PHE A 105 -8.93 10.13 10.04
CA PHE A 105 -10.29 9.78 9.60
C PHE A 105 -10.70 8.42 10.16
N ASP A 106 -11.89 8.34 10.75
CA ASP A 106 -12.43 7.09 11.26
C ASP A 106 -13.50 6.54 10.32
N LEU A 107 -13.14 5.52 9.54
CA LEU A 107 -14.05 4.79 8.68
C LEU A 107 -14.68 3.61 9.44
N LYS A 108 -15.95 3.33 9.15
CA LYS A 108 -16.65 2.16 9.69
C LYS A 108 -17.46 1.48 8.60
N GLU A 109 -17.11 0.24 8.31
CA GLU A 109 -17.80 -0.61 7.33
C GLU A 109 -18.34 -1.84 8.04
N GLY A 110 -19.67 -1.98 8.07
CA GLY A 110 -20.36 -3.02 8.85
C GLY A 110 -19.95 -3.01 10.33
N LYS A 111 -19.19 -4.04 10.74
CA LYS A 111 -18.65 -4.19 12.10
C LYS A 111 -17.22 -3.65 12.25
N VAL A 112 -16.47 -3.52 11.14
CA VAL A 112 -15.05 -3.16 11.13
C VAL A 112 -14.88 -1.65 11.32
N LYS A 113 -13.86 -1.25 12.08
CA LYS A 113 -13.40 0.14 12.21
C LYS A 113 -11.99 0.26 11.66
N LEU A 114 -11.76 1.26 10.80
CA LEU A 114 -10.48 1.57 10.18
C LEU A 114 -10.16 3.05 10.40
N ASN A 115 -9.14 3.32 11.21
CA ASN A 115 -8.59 4.66 11.40
C ASN A 115 -7.52 4.91 10.33
N ILE A 116 -7.79 5.79 9.37
CA ILE A 116 -6.83 6.19 8.34
C ILE A 116 -6.21 7.53 8.71
N ASN A 117 -4.88 7.60 8.75
CA ASN A 117 -4.14 8.85 8.88
C ASN A 117 -3.45 9.16 7.54
N LEU A 118 -3.87 10.21 6.85
CA LEU A 118 -3.18 10.71 5.66
C LEU A 118 -2.21 11.83 6.06
N ILE A 119 -0.95 11.64 5.73
CA ILE A 119 0.15 12.55 6.00
C ILE A 119 0.45 13.31 4.70
N ASP A 120 0.00 14.57 4.62
CA ASP A 120 0.38 15.48 3.54
C ASP A 120 1.79 16.02 3.79
N THR A 121 2.55 16.25 2.71
CA THR A 121 3.95 16.69 2.82
C THR A 121 4.21 17.92 1.95
N PRO A 122 5.19 18.76 2.32
CA PRO A 122 5.64 19.85 1.48
C PRO A 122 6.05 19.36 0.08
N GLY A 123 5.79 20.18 -0.93
CA GLY A 123 6.18 19.91 -2.31
C GLY A 123 7.69 20.02 -2.51
N PHE A 124 8.26 19.06 -3.24
CA PHE A 124 9.63 19.15 -3.76
C PHE A 124 9.70 20.05 -5.01
N GLY A 125 10.92 20.50 -5.34
CA GLY A 125 11.23 21.27 -6.56
C GLY A 125 11.02 22.79 -6.47
N ASP A 126 10.43 23.29 -5.39
CA ASP A 126 10.14 24.73 -5.21
C ASP A 126 11.34 25.58 -4.77
N GLN A 127 12.45 24.96 -4.39
CA GLN A 127 13.62 25.66 -3.84
C GLN A 127 14.75 25.71 -4.87
N ILE A 128 15.64 26.69 -4.73
CA ILE A 128 16.82 26.82 -5.61
C ILE A 128 17.78 25.64 -5.42
N ASN A 129 17.87 25.10 -4.21
CA ASN A 129 18.65 23.90 -3.90
C ASN A 129 17.73 22.76 -3.44
N ASN A 130 17.51 21.78 -4.31
CA ASN A 130 16.62 20.64 -4.04
C ASN A 130 17.37 19.37 -3.56
N SER A 131 18.70 19.40 -3.43
CA SER A 131 19.57 18.22 -3.22
C SER A 131 19.25 17.34 -2.00
N LYS A 132 18.60 17.90 -0.97
CA LYS A 132 18.32 17.26 0.33
C LYS A 132 16.84 17.27 0.73
N GLN A 133 15.93 17.51 -0.21
CA GLN A 133 14.50 17.64 0.11
C GLN A 133 13.84 16.36 0.65
N TRP A 134 14.45 15.19 0.43
CA TRP A 134 14.02 13.94 1.05
C TRP A 134 14.38 13.84 2.55
N GLU A 135 15.33 14.63 3.07
CA GLU A 135 15.80 14.52 4.47
C GLU A 135 14.68 14.75 5.51
N PRO A 136 13.81 15.78 5.40
CA PRO A 136 12.69 15.97 6.34
C PRO A 136 11.68 14.81 6.33
N ILE A 137 11.46 14.18 5.17
CA ILE A 137 10.53 13.05 5.03
C ILE A 137 11.11 11.80 5.69
N VAL A 138 12.37 11.46 5.38
CA VAL A 138 13.09 10.35 6.00
C VAL A 138 13.22 10.55 7.52
N LYS A 139 13.45 11.80 7.96
CA LYS A 139 13.48 12.16 9.38
C LYS A 139 12.12 11.89 10.03
N HIS A 140 11.02 12.37 9.45
CA HIS A 140 9.67 12.15 9.99
C HIS A 140 9.34 10.65 10.13
N ILE A 141 9.63 9.83 9.12
CA ILE A 141 9.40 8.37 9.18
C ILE A 141 10.20 7.72 10.31
N LYS A 142 11.50 8.06 10.43
CA LYS A 142 12.37 7.56 11.51
C LYS A 142 11.96 8.07 12.90
N GLU A 143 11.38 9.25 12.99
CA GLU A 143 10.79 9.76 14.23
C GLU A 143 9.56 8.94 14.64
N GLN A 144 8.68 8.55 13.71
CA GLN A 144 7.57 7.66 14.02
C GLN A 144 8.04 6.27 14.47
N TYR A 145 9.03 5.67 13.80
CA TYR A 145 9.64 4.41 14.27
C TYR A 145 10.30 4.57 15.65
N SER A 146 10.96 5.70 15.91
CA SER A 146 11.56 6.01 17.23
C SER A 146 10.51 6.18 18.33
N LEU A 147 9.37 6.79 18.03
CA LEU A 147 8.25 6.95 18.95
C LEU A 147 7.59 5.60 19.28
N TYR A 148 7.44 4.73 18.29
CA TYR A 148 6.94 3.37 18.50
C TYR A 148 7.93 2.52 19.33
N LEU A 149 9.21 2.52 18.97
CA LEU A 149 10.27 1.80 19.69
C LEU A 149 10.39 2.25 21.16
N ARG A 150 10.30 3.56 21.43
CA ARG A 150 10.29 4.07 22.82
C ARG A 150 9.14 3.48 23.63
N LYS A 151 7.93 3.35 23.06
CA LYS A 151 6.77 2.74 23.73
C LYS A 151 6.89 1.23 23.86
N GLU A 152 7.58 0.55 22.93
CA GLU A 152 7.88 -0.88 23.04
C GLU A 152 8.84 -1.17 24.19
N LEU A 153 9.85 -0.30 24.39
CA LEU A 153 10.88 -0.43 25.42
C LEU A 153 10.44 0.03 26.82
N THR A 154 9.28 0.68 27.00
CA THR A 154 8.82 1.06 28.36
C THR A 154 8.35 -0.16 29.15
N ALA A 155 8.88 -0.32 30.36
CA ALA A 155 8.50 -1.42 31.25
C ALA A 155 6.99 -1.46 31.57
N ASN A 156 6.37 -0.29 31.74
CA ASN A 156 4.95 -0.14 32.03
C ASN A 156 4.15 0.18 30.76
N ARG A 157 4.20 -0.73 29.78
CA ARG A 157 3.59 -0.56 28.45
C ARG A 157 2.06 -0.53 28.49
N GLU A 158 1.46 0.35 27.69
CA GLU A 158 0.02 0.30 27.40
C GLU A 158 -0.34 -1.03 26.72
N ARG A 159 -1.50 -1.62 27.06
CA ARG A 159 -1.98 -2.88 26.45
C ARG A 159 -2.23 -2.77 24.93
N LYS A 160 -2.36 -1.55 24.41
CA LYS A 160 -2.57 -1.25 22.99
C LYS A 160 -1.78 0.00 22.62
N ILE A 161 -0.55 -0.18 22.15
CA ILE A 161 0.24 0.91 21.55
C ILE A 161 -0.51 1.42 20.31
N LYS A 162 -0.78 2.73 20.24
CA LYS A 162 -1.27 3.38 19.01
C LYS A 162 -0.16 3.41 17.97
N ASP A 163 -0.44 2.88 16.78
CA ASP A 163 0.53 2.84 15.69
C ASP A 163 0.51 4.15 14.88
N THR A 164 1.66 4.81 14.85
CA THR A 164 1.88 6.06 14.09
C THR A 164 2.92 5.88 12.99
N ARG A 165 3.42 4.65 12.78
CA ARG A 165 4.40 4.31 11.74
C ARG A 165 3.77 4.48 10.36
N VAL A 166 4.55 4.94 9.38
CA VAL A 166 4.06 5.09 8.00
C VAL A 166 4.02 3.71 7.34
N HIS A 167 2.83 3.27 6.94
CA HIS A 167 2.59 1.94 6.37
C HIS A 167 2.73 1.90 4.85
N CYS A 168 2.47 3.03 4.19
CA CYS A 168 2.57 3.20 2.74
C CYS A 168 2.95 4.64 2.40
N ILE A 169 3.83 4.80 1.41
CA ILE A 169 4.21 6.08 0.81
C ILE A 169 3.69 6.12 -0.62
N LEU A 170 2.80 7.06 -0.90
CA LEU A 170 2.32 7.34 -2.23
C LEU A 170 3.25 8.36 -2.88
N TYR A 171 4.03 7.95 -3.88
CA TYR A 171 5.00 8.81 -4.55
C TYR A 171 4.44 9.36 -5.86
N PHE A 172 4.11 10.65 -5.87
CA PHE A 172 3.51 11.37 -6.99
C PHE A 172 4.59 11.78 -8.00
N LEU A 173 4.59 11.12 -9.15
CA LEU A 173 5.39 11.43 -10.33
C LEU A 173 4.68 12.48 -11.20
N PRO A 174 5.43 13.43 -11.80
CA PRO A 174 4.87 14.36 -12.78
C PRO A 174 4.48 13.64 -14.09
N PRO A 175 3.45 14.09 -14.83
CA PRO A 175 3.05 13.50 -16.10
C PRO A 175 3.95 13.96 -17.26
N ASN A 176 5.22 13.54 -17.25
CA ASN A 176 6.22 13.97 -18.22
C ASN A 176 6.39 12.95 -19.35
N LEU A 177 5.89 13.23 -20.55
CA LEU A 177 6.02 12.30 -21.68
C LEU A 177 7.49 12.10 -22.15
N THR A 178 8.25 13.19 -22.23
CA THR A 178 9.59 13.20 -22.85
C THR A 178 10.71 12.78 -21.89
N GLN A 179 10.56 13.11 -20.61
CA GLN A 179 11.53 12.83 -19.54
C GLN A 179 11.03 11.69 -18.67
N GLY A 180 11.90 10.73 -18.37
CA GLY A 180 11.61 9.68 -17.39
C GLY A 180 11.66 10.21 -15.95
N LEU A 181 12.11 9.36 -15.02
CA LEU A 181 12.39 9.78 -13.65
C LEU A 181 13.45 10.88 -13.63
N THR A 182 13.23 11.92 -12.81
CA THR A 182 14.28 12.91 -12.57
C THR A 182 15.35 12.35 -11.63
N GLU A 183 16.56 12.91 -11.63
CA GLU A 183 17.61 12.51 -10.67
C GLU A 183 17.13 12.62 -9.21
N LEU A 184 16.31 13.64 -8.91
CA LEU A 184 15.70 13.82 -7.59
C LEU A 184 14.71 12.70 -7.26
N ASP A 185 13.88 12.28 -8.22
CA ASP A 185 12.99 11.12 -8.04
C ASP A 185 13.79 9.86 -7.78
N ILE A 186 14.85 9.59 -8.55
CA ILE A 186 15.69 8.40 -8.41
C ILE A 186 16.33 8.34 -7.01
N ILE A 187 16.93 9.46 -6.56
CA ILE A 187 17.56 9.53 -5.23
C ILE A 187 16.50 9.37 -4.13
N THR A 188 15.34 10.03 -4.28
CA THR A 188 14.29 10.04 -3.26
C THR A 188 13.60 8.69 -3.15
N LEU A 189 13.21 8.07 -4.28
CA LEU A 189 12.63 6.73 -4.32
C LEU A 189 13.56 5.72 -3.66
N LYS A 190 14.85 5.68 -4.03
CA LYS A 190 15.85 4.79 -3.40
C LYS A 190 15.92 4.97 -1.89
N LYS A 191 15.88 6.21 -1.39
CA LYS A 191 15.95 6.51 0.04
C LYS A 191 14.66 6.23 0.81
N LEU A 192 13.51 6.22 0.14
CA LEU A 192 12.22 5.89 0.75
C LEU A 192 11.96 4.37 0.73
N SER A 193 12.32 3.65 -0.34
CA SER A 193 12.20 2.19 -0.43
C SER A 193 13.08 1.44 0.60
N GLU A 194 14.18 2.05 1.03
CA GLU A 194 15.04 1.53 2.12
C GLU A 194 14.37 1.53 3.50
N ILE A 195 13.25 2.26 3.69
CA ILE A 195 12.68 2.54 5.01
C ILE A 195 11.16 2.40 5.12
N SER A 196 10.42 2.23 4.03
CA SER A 196 8.96 2.07 4.02
C SER A 196 8.50 1.55 2.66
N ASN A 197 7.25 1.09 2.58
CA ASN A 197 6.64 0.65 1.33
C ASN A 197 6.33 1.85 0.43
N VAL A 198 6.85 1.88 -0.79
CA VAL A 198 6.65 2.98 -1.74
C VAL A 198 5.83 2.51 -2.94
N VAL A 199 4.66 3.13 -3.15
CA VAL A 199 3.78 2.90 -4.29
C VAL A 199 3.86 4.13 -5.21
N PRO A 200 4.42 4.01 -6.42
CA PRO A 200 4.53 5.11 -7.36
C PRO A 200 3.18 5.37 -8.07
N ILE A 201 2.89 6.65 -8.32
CA ILE A 201 1.63 7.13 -8.90
C ILE A 201 1.94 8.23 -9.90
N ILE A 202 1.34 8.15 -11.10
CA ILE A 202 1.37 9.23 -12.09
C ILE A 202 0.26 10.23 -11.73
N ALA A 203 0.66 11.46 -11.38
CA ALA A 203 -0.24 12.54 -11.05
C ALA A 203 -0.76 13.28 -12.29
N LYS A 204 -1.97 13.86 -12.20
CA LYS A 204 -2.60 14.63 -13.30
C LYS A 204 -2.65 13.87 -14.63
N ALA A 205 -3.14 12.63 -14.57
CA ALA A 205 -3.28 11.77 -15.73
C ALA A 205 -4.16 12.37 -16.85
N ASP A 206 -5.01 13.35 -16.52
CA ASP A 206 -5.82 14.15 -17.46
C ASP A 206 -5.00 14.99 -18.46
N THR A 207 -3.70 15.16 -18.21
CA THR A 207 -2.76 15.85 -19.13
C THR A 207 -2.15 14.93 -20.20
N LEU A 208 -2.38 13.62 -20.11
CA LEU A 208 -1.88 12.62 -21.05
C LEU A 208 -3.05 11.92 -21.76
N THR A 209 -2.90 11.61 -23.04
CA THR A 209 -3.80 10.66 -23.72
C THR A 209 -3.55 9.23 -23.23
N THR A 210 -4.50 8.33 -23.44
CA THR A 210 -4.38 6.90 -23.05
C THR A 210 -3.15 6.23 -23.69
N SER A 211 -2.84 6.55 -24.94
CA SER A 211 -1.65 6.06 -25.65
C SER A 211 -0.35 6.59 -25.04
N GLU A 212 -0.28 7.90 -24.74
CA GLU A 212 0.88 8.54 -24.11
C GLU A 212 1.12 7.99 -22.70
N LEU A 213 0.05 7.80 -21.92
CA LEU A 213 0.11 7.21 -20.59
C LEU A 213 0.70 5.79 -20.62
N GLN A 214 0.28 4.95 -21.57
CA GLN A 214 0.84 3.60 -21.73
C GLN A 214 2.32 3.61 -22.12
N ILE A 215 2.74 4.53 -22.99
CA ILE A 215 4.16 4.70 -23.36
C ILE A 215 4.97 5.16 -22.14
N TYR A 216 4.47 6.14 -21.39
CA TYR A 216 5.12 6.66 -20.20
C TYR A 216 5.21 5.60 -19.08
N ARG A 217 4.13 4.88 -18.78
CA ARG A 217 4.11 3.75 -17.83
C ARG A 217 5.19 2.72 -18.16
N LYS A 218 5.21 2.22 -19.41
CA LYS A 218 6.19 1.22 -19.85
C LYS A 218 7.64 1.71 -19.77
N ARG A 219 7.87 3.02 -19.93
CA ARG A 219 9.19 3.62 -19.74
C ARG A 219 9.57 3.67 -18.26
N ILE A 220 8.69 4.15 -17.40
CA ILE A 220 8.92 4.26 -15.96
C ILE A 220 9.11 2.88 -15.30
N GLN A 221 8.34 1.86 -15.71
CA GLN A 221 8.53 0.47 -15.28
C GLN A 221 9.94 -0.05 -15.61
N LYS A 222 10.42 0.15 -16.85
CA LYS A 222 11.79 -0.19 -17.24
C LYS A 222 12.85 0.58 -16.47
N GLU A 223 12.61 1.86 -16.16
CA GLU A 223 13.53 2.66 -15.35
C GLU A 223 13.57 2.15 -13.88
N PHE A 224 12.46 1.65 -13.32
CA PHE A 224 12.44 1.00 -12.01
C PHE A 224 13.27 -0.30 -11.98
N GLU A 225 13.09 -1.17 -12.98
CA GLU A 225 13.87 -2.41 -13.17
C GLU A 225 15.37 -2.10 -13.30
N LEU A 226 15.75 -1.22 -14.24
CA LEU A 226 17.16 -0.86 -14.49
C LEU A 226 17.87 -0.24 -13.28
N LEU A 227 17.12 0.43 -12.41
CA LEU A 227 17.65 1.08 -11.21
C LEU A 227 17.61 0.18 -9.95
N ASN A 228 17.02 -1.03 -10.06
CA ASN A 228 16.70 -1.95 -8.97
C ASN A 228 16.00 -1.22 -7.80
N LEU A 229 14.90 -0.51 -8.10
CA LEU A 229 14.11 0.15 -7.05
C LEU A 229 13.22 -0.88 -6.36
N ASN A 230 13.45 -1.10 -5.06
CA ASN A 230 12.63 -2.01 -4.25
C ASN A 230 11.29 -1.36 -3.86
N LEU A 231 10.45 -1.09 -4.85
CA LEU A 231 9.10 -0.54 -4.69
C LEU A 231 8.13 -1.62 -4.20
N TYR A 232 6.95 -1.21 -3.76
CA TYR A 232 5.91 -2.12 -3.31
C TYR A 232 4.90 -2.41 -4.44
N PRO A 233 4.47 -3.67 -4.66
CA PRO A 233 4.86 -4.88 -3.92
C PRO A 233 6.26 -5.37 -4.28
N HIS A 234 6.93 -6.00 -3.31
CA HIS A 234 8.27 -6.56 -3.48
C HIS A 234 8.21 -7.92 -4.18
N ASP A 235 9.17 -8.24 -5.06
CA ASP A 235 9.22 -9.52 -5.78
C ASP A 235 9.19 -10.73 -4.82
N ASP A 236 9.86 -10.64 -3.67
CA ASP A 236 9.85 -11.69 -2.64
C ASP A 236 8.44 -11.98 -2.06
N LEU A 237 7.56 -10.97 -2.02
CA LEU A 237 6.18 -11.13 -1.57
C LEU A 237 5.33 -11.81 -2.65
N LEU A 238 5.49 -11.40 -3.92
CA LEU A 238 4.76 -11.97 -5.07
C LEU A 238 5.03 -13.47 -5.25
N ASN A 239 6.21 -13.94 -4.87
CA ASN A 239 6.59 -15.36 -4.92
C ASN A 239 6.18 -16.16 -3.66
N SER A 240 5.49 -15.54 -2.69
CA SER A 240 5.06 -16.19 -1.43
C SER A 240 3.57 -16.47 -1.35
N GLU A 241 2.77 -16.01 -2.32
CA GLU A 241 1.30 -16.08 -2.35
C GLU A 241 0.76 -17.43 -2.89
N ASP A 242 1.52 -18.52 -2.70
CA ASP A 242 1.16 -19.88 -3.17
C ASP A 242 -0.20 -20.39 -2.61
N GLU A 243 -0.64 -19.87 -1.46
CA GLU A 243 -1.87 -20.27 -0.75
C GLU A 243 -3.17 -19.59 -1.26
N LEU A 244 -3.10 -18.67 -2.24
CA LEU A 244 -4.30 -18.00 -2.79
C LEU A 244 -4.98 -18.81 -3.91
N ASP A 245 -6.30 -18.68 -4.03
CA ASP A 245 -7.07 -19.20 -5.16
C ASP A 245 -6.64 -18.50 -6.49
N GLU A 246 -6.58 -19.26 -7.59
CA GLU A 246 -6.07 -18.75 -8.88
C GLU A 246 -6.82 -17.51 -9.41
N GLU A 247 -8.15 -17.43 -9.22
CA GLU A 247 -8.95 -16.24 -9.58
C GLU A 247 -8.51 -14.98 -8.82
N THR A 248 -8.07 -15.15 -7.56
CA THR A 248 -7.54 -14.03 -6.75
C THR A 248 -6.14 -13.65 -7.22
N LYS A 249 -5.27 -14.63 -7.50
CA LYS A 249 -3.93 -14.40 -8.06
C LYS A 249 -3.98 -13.68 -9.40
N GLU A 250 -4.90 -14.04 -10.30
CA GLU A 250 -5.07 -13.36 -11.59
C GLU A 250 -5.47 -11.88 -11.40
N ALA A 251 -6.49 -11.61 -10.57
CA ALA A 251 -6.95 -10.26 -10.30
C ALA A 251 -5.87 -9.37 -9.66
N GLU A 252 -5.09 -9.89 -8.71
CA GLU A 252 -3.98 -9.14 -8.10
C GLU A 252 -2.84 -8.89 -9.10
N ASN A 253 -2.50 -9.87 -9.93
CA ASN A 253 -1.52 -9.71 -11.01
C ASN A 253 -1.97 -8.66 -12.05
N GLU A 254 -3.26 -8.48 -12.31
CA GLU A 254 -3.75 -7.36 -13.13
C GLU A 254 -3.57 -6.00 -12.45
N LEU A 255 -3.91 -5.89 -11.16
CA LEU A 255 -3.70 -4.65 -10.39
C LEU A 255 -2.21 -4.25 -10.33
N ILE A 256 -1.29 -5.22 -10.18
CA ILE A 256 0.16 -4.95 -10.13
C ILE A 256 0.68 -4.40 -11.46
N LYS A 257 0.19 -4.90 -12.60
CA LYS A 257 0.57 -4.40 -13.95
C LYS A 257 0.19 -2.93 -14.18
N LEU A 258 -0.77 -2.40 -13.42
CA LEU A 258 -1.17 -0.98 -13.48
C LEU A 258 -0.20 -0.05 -12.75
N ILE A 259 0.72 -0.56 -11.92
CA ILE A 259 1.69 0.27 -11.18
C ILE A 259 2.75 0.82 -12.17
N PRO A 260 3.01 2.15 -12.20
CA PRO A 260 2.43 3.21 -11.39
C PRO A 260 1.00 3.61 -11.83
N PHE A 261 0.09 3.68 -10.86
CA PHE A 261 -1.32 4.05 -11.10
C PHE A 261 -1.48 5.48 -11.59
N ALA A 262 -2.41 5.73 -12.52
CA ALA A 262 -2.65 7.02 -13.13
C ALA A 262 -3.91 7.70 -12.54
N ILE A 263 -3.72 8.80 -11.79
CA ILE A 263 -4.81 9.47 -11.08
C ILE A 263 -5.02 10.93 -11.51
N ILE A 264 -6.25 11.39 -11.32
CA ILE A 264 -6.68 12.78 -11.51
C ILE A 264 -7.08 13.34 -10.15
N GLY A 265 -6.61 14.54 -9.80
CA GLY A 265 -6.94 15.22 -8.54
C GLY A 265 -7.74 16.50 -8.79
N SER A 266 -8.84 16.69 -8.06
CA SER A 266 -9.80 17.78 -8.26
C SER A 266 -9.78 18.91 -7.23
N ASN A 267 -9.49 20.14 -7.66
CA ASN A 267 -9.57 21.28 -6.75
C ASN A 267 -11.01 21.69 -6.39
N GLY A 268 -12.00 21.35 -7.22
CA GLY A 268 -13.42 21.55 -6.94
C GLY A 268 -14.15 20.22 -6.82
N VAL A 269 -14.70 19.96 -5.62
CA VAL A 269 -15.73 18.93 -5.43
C VAL A 269 -17.05 19.53 -5.91
N LEU A 270 -17.59 19.02 -7.02
CA LEU A 270 -19.00 19.19 -7.34
C LEU A 270 -19.76 18.01 -6.72
N ASN A 271 -20.98 18.24 -6.22
CA ASN A 271 -21.76 17.23 -5.51
C ASN A 271 -21.82 15.88 -6.28
N ASN A 272 -21.68 14.78 -5.54
CA ASN A 272 -21.66 13.39 -6.02
C ASN A 272 -20.45 12.97 -6.88
N ASN A 273 -19.23 13.08 -6.33
CA ASN A 273 -17.97 12.59 -6.91
C ASN A 273 -17.63 13.11 -8.32
N LYS A 274 -18.31 14.20 -8.71
CA LYS A 274 -18.16 14.88 -9.99
C LYS A 274 -17.13 15.98 -9.86
N ILE A 275 -16.19 15.97 -10.79
CA ILE A 275 -14.95 16.72 -10.70
C ILE A 275 -14.83 17.62 -11.91
N ARG A 276 -14.69 18.93 -11.68
CA ARG A 276 -14.51 19.88 -12.77
C ARG A 276 -13.09 19.73 -13.32
N LYS A 277 -12.97 19.33 -14.59
CA LYS A 277 -11.70 19.16 -15.30
C LYS A 277 -10.97 20.49 -15.48
N ASN A 278 -11.74 21.57 -15.71
CA ASN A 278 -11.20 22.88 -16.01
C ASN A 278 -12.24 23.96 -15.68
N ASP A 279 -11.83 25.00 -14.94
CA ASP A 279 -12.71 26.12 -14.60
C ASP A 279 -13.19 26.93 -15.82
N LYS A 280 -12.53 26.77 -16.97
CA LYS A 280 -12.85 27.50 -18.21
C LYS A 280 -13.81 26.77 -19.16
N THR A 281 -13.92 25.44 -19.12
CA THR A 281 -14.71 24.66 -20.09
C THR A 281 -15.97 24.02 -19.51
N ASN A 282 -16.16 24.03 -18.19
CA ASN A 282 -17.25 23.32 -17.49
C ASN A 282 -17.29 21.79 -17.69
N ASP A 283 -16.25 21.19 -18.28
CA ASP A 283 -16.15 19.73 -18.41
C ASP A 283 -16.12 19.07 -17.03
N VAL A 284 -16.98 18.07 -16.84
CA VAL A 284 -17.07 17.29 -15.60
C VAL A 284 -16.59 15.87 -15.85
N ILE A 285 -15.49 15.50 -15.19
CA ILE A 285 -14.96 14.15 -15.09
C ILE A 285 -15.55 13.47 -13.85
N ASN A 286 -15.82 12.17 -13.92
CA ASN A 286 -15.99 11.35 -12.73
C ASN A 286 -14.68 10.60 -12.45
N VAL A 287 -14.06 10.81 -11.29
CA VAL A 287 -12.81 10.12 -10.90
C VAL A 287 -13.08 8.70 -10.39
N GLU A 288 -14.35 8.35 -10.12
CA GLU A 288 -14.77 6.97 -9.89
C GLU A 288 -15.11 6.21 -11.19
N ASP A 289 -14.95 6.81 -12.38
CA ASP A 289 -15.12 6.11 -13.66
C ASP A 289 -13.80 5.46 -14.09
N PRO A 290 -13.69 4.11 -14.14
CA PRO A 290 -12.47 3.41 -14.54
C PRO A 290 -12.03 3.73 -15.98
N ASN A 291 -12.95 4.19 -16.83
CA ASN A 291 -12.63 4.61 -18.20
C ASN A 291 -11.89 5.95 -18.26
N VAL A 292 -11.91 6.73 -17.18
CA VAL A 292 -11.32 8.08 -17.13
C VAL A 292 -10.04 8.13 -16.29
N CYS A 293 -9.98 7.41 -15.16
CA CYS A 293 -8.72 7.23 -14.43
C CYS A 293 -8.72 6.00 -13.51
N GLU A 294 -7.53 5.61 -13.06
CA GLU A 294 -7.30 4.38 -12.31
C GLU A 294 -7.43 4.56 -10.79
N PHE A 295 -8.05 5.65 -10.35
CA PHE A 295 -8.24 5.94 -8.92
C PHE A 295 -9.03 4.86 -8.19
N VAL A 296 -10.01 4.23 -8.86
CA VAL A 296 -10.76 3.08 -8.31
C VAL A 296 -9.83 1.90 -8.01
N TYR A 297 -8.93 1.56 -8.95
CA TYR A 297 -7.95 0.49 -8.79
C TYR A 297 -6.93 0.80 -7.68
N LEU A 298 -6.45 2.04 -7.59
CA LEU A 298 -5.58 2.47 -6.48
C LEU A 298 -6.29 2.35 -5.11
N ARG A 299 -7.57 2.71 -5.03
CA ARG A 299 -8.36 2.59 -3.80
C ARG A 299 -8.57 1.11 -3.41
N GLU A 300 -8.87 0.25 -4.38
CA GLU A 300 -9.03 -1.19 -4.18
C GLU A 300 -7.71 -1.85 -3.75
N PHE A 301 -6.60 -1.52 -4.42
CA PHE A 301 -5.26 -1.96 -4.05
C PHE A 301 -4.90 -1.57 -2.61
N LEU A 302 -5.10 -0.30 -2.22
CA LEU A 302 -4.72 0.21 -0.90
C LEU A 302 -5.60 -0.22 0.27
N ILE A 303 -6.91 -0.41 0.05
CA ILE A 303 -7.87 -0.63 1.15
C ILE A 303 -8.38 -2.08 1.18
N ARG A 304 -8.55 -2.73 0.03
CA ARG A 304 -9.18 -4.05 -0.07
C ARG A 304 -8.17 -5.20 -0.15
N SER A 305 -7.20 -5.11 -1.06
CA SER A 305 -6.22 -6.18 -1.31
C SER A 305 -5.02 -6.06 -0.36
N LYS A 306 -4.19 -5.04 -0.52
CA LYS A 306 -2.85 -4.99 0.12
C LYS A 306 -2.79 -4.21 1.44
N LEU A 307 -3.92 -3.83 2.05
CA LEU A 307 -3.93 -3.05 3.32
C LEU A 307 -3.18 -3.75 4.46
N GLN A 308 -3.44 -5.05 4.66
CA GLN A 308 -2.85 -5.81 5.76
C GLN A 308 -1.36 -6.09 5.50
N ASP A 309 -1.00 -6.49 4.27
CA ASP A 309 0.39 -6.73 3.91
C ASP A 309 1.25 -5.45 4.01
N LEU A 310 0.74 -4.28 3.59
CA LEU A 310 1.43 -3.00 3.81
C LEU A 310 1.73 -2.73 5.30
N ILE A 311 0.84 -3.14 6.23
CA ILE A 311 1.05 -3.03 7.67
C ILE A 311 2.05 -4.07 8.19
N GLU A 312 1.99 -5.30 7.67
CA GLU A 312 2.86 -6.42 8.06
C GLU A 312 4.28 -6.24 7.53
N THR A 313 4.47 -5.96 6.25
CA THR A 313 5.77 -5.60 5.65
C THR A 313 6.40 -4.39 6.36
N THR A 314 5.59 -3.38 6.74
CA THR A 314 6.08 -2.26 7.58
C THR A 314 6.56 -2.72 8.96
N SER A 315 5.90 -3.72 9.54
CA SER A 315 6.20 -4.21 10.89
C SER A 315 7.39 -5.18 10.92
N TYR A 316 7.42 -6.17 10.03
CA TYR A 316 8.39 -7.25 10.02
C TYR A 316 9.65 -6.95 9.21
N VAL A 317 9.57 -6.08 8.19
CA VAL A 317 10.74 -5.68 7.37
C VAL A 317 11.24 -4.31 7.81
N HIS A 318 10.50 -3.24 7.52
CA HIS A 318 11.00 -1.86 7.69
C HIS A 318 11.27 -1.49 9.14
N TYR A 319 10.33 -1.79 10.04
CA TYR A 319 10.47 -1.49 11.46
C TYR A 319 11.50 -2.38 12.17
N GLU A 320 11.53 -3.69 11.94
CA GLU A 320 12.56 -4.56 12.54
C GLU A 320 13.96 -4.21 12.04
N ASN A 321 14.13 -3.87 10.76
CA ASN A 321 15.42 -3.37 10.23
C ASN A 321 15.87 -2.08 10.93
N PHE A 322 14.95 -1.16 11.25
CA PHE A 322 15.25 0.04 12.04
C PHE A 322 15.57 -0.31 13.51
N ARG A 323 14.76 -1.16 14.13
CA ARG A 323 14.87 -1.60 15.53
C ARG A 323 16.17 -2.33 15.79
N ALA A 324 16.57 -3.27 14.94
CA ALA A 324 17.85 -3.97 15.03
C ALA A 324 19.03 -2.99 15.02
N LYS A 325 19.06 -2.05 14.06
CA LYS A 325 20.10 -1.01 13.96
C LYS A 325 20.17 -0.15 15.23
N GLN A 326 19.02 0.25 15.78
CA GLN A 326 18.97 1.06 17.01
C GLN A 326 19.40 0.27 18.27
N LEU A 327 19.01 -1.00 18.39
CA LEU A 327 19.41 -1.85 19.53
C LEU A 327 20.91 -2.14 19.52
N ILE A 328 21.51 -2.34 18.35
CA ILE A 328 22.98 -2.48 18.20
C ILE A 328 23.68 -1.19 18.65
N ALA A 329 23.24 -0.02 18.20
CA ALA A 329 23.81 1.27 18.61
C ALA A 329 23.66 1.54 20.13
N LEU A 330 22.53 1.16 20.73
CA LEU A 330 22.32 1.24 22.18
C LEU A 330 23.25 0.29 22.96
N LYS A 331 23.52 -0.91 22.44
CA LYS A 331 24.49 -1.84 23.03
C LYS A 331 25.90 -1.26 22.97
N GLU A 332 26.34 -0.77 21.81
CA GLU A 332 27.68 -0.19 21.65
C GLU A 332 27.92 1.04 22.54
N THR A 333 26.94 1.93 22.65
CA THR A 333 27.04 3.10 23.53
C THR A 333 27.05 2.73 25.02
N SER A 334 26.43 1.61 25.39
CA SER A 334 26.47 1.06 26.75
C SER A 334 27.80 0.35 27.06
N SER A 335 28.43 -0.30 26.07
CA SER A 335 29.74 -0.95 26.23
C SER A 335 30.94 0.00 26.15
N LYS A 336 30.71 1.28 25.86
CA LYS A 336 31.72 2.36 25.81
C LYS A 336 31.69 3.28 27.04
N LYS A 337 30.89 2.94 28.06
CA LYS A 337 30.78 3.62 29.36
C LYS A 337 31.20 2.71 30.50
#